data_AF-A0AAW7MRS4-F1
#
_entry.id   AF-A0AAW7MRS4-F1
#
_cell.length_a   1.000
_cell.length_b   1.000
_cell.length_c   1.000
_cell.angle_alpha   90.00
_cell.angle_beta   90.00
_cell.angle_gamma   90.00
#
_symmetry.space_group_name_H-M   'P 1'
#
loop_
_entity.id
_entity.type
_entity.pdbx_description
1 polymer ?
#
loop_
_entity_poly.entity_id
_entity_poly.type
_entity_poly.pdbx_seq_one_letter_code
_entity_poly.pdbx_strand_id
1 'polypeptide(L)' 'MMGGFGWLFMFLVVVGVIAFVVVLRGRSRDDGRKRSTPDIDALGILDARYARGEIDSEEYKKRRADLDR' A
#
# COMPACT_ATOMS: atom_id res chain seq x y z
N MET A 1 -13.64 -10.89 32.70
CA MET A 1 -13.96 -10.48 31.31
C MET A 1 -12.88 -9.52 30.84
N MET A 2 -11.78 -10.00 30.26
CA MET A 2 -10.72 -9.16 29.66
C MET A 2 -10.03 -9.94 28.52
N GLY A 3 -10.72 -10.08 27.39
CA GLY A 3 -10.17 -10.71 26.18
C GLY A 3 -10.31 -9.84 24.91
N GLY A 4 -11.02 -8.72 24.99
CA GLY A 4 -11.30 -7.88 23.81
C GLY A 4 -10.27 -6.77 23.53
N PHE A 5 -9.48 -6.38 24.54
CA PHE A 5 -8.58 -5.23 24.41
C PHE A 5 -7.31 -5.52 23.58
N GLY A 6 -6.79 -6.74 23.64
CA GLY A 6 -5.59 -7.12 22.87
C GLY A 6 -5.81 -7.10 21.36
N TRP A 7 -6.97 -7.61 20.91
CA TRP A 7 -7.31 -7.62 19.49
C TRP A 7 -7.62 -6.22 18.96
N LEU A 8 -8.32 -5.41 19.75
CA LEU A 8 -8.59 -4.01 19.39
C LEU A 8 -7.29 -3.19 19.29
N PHE A 9 -6.34 -3.41 20.20
CA PHE A 9 -5.03 -2.75 20.14
C PHE A 9 -4.21 -3.19 18.93
N MET A 10 -4.14 -4.49 18.64
CA MET A 10 -3.47 -4.99 17.43
C MET A 10 -4.09 -4.43 16.14
N PHE A 11 -5.41 -4.38 16.07
CA PHE A 11 -6.12 -3.80 14.93
C PHE A 11 -5.81 -2.31 14.76
N LEU A 12 -5.83 -1.55 15.85
CA LEU A 12 -5.49 -0.12 15.83
C LEU A 12 -4.04 0.13 15.41
N VAL A 13 -3.09 -0.71 15.83
CA VAL A 13 -1.68 -0.60 15.42
C VAL A 13 -1.54 -0.87 13.92
N VAL A 14 -2.15 -1.94 13.41
CA VAL A 14 -2.10 -2.27 11.97
C VAL A 14 -2.73 -1.16 11.13
N VAL A 15 -3.94 -0.71 11.49
CA VAL A 15 -4.62 0.40 10.82
C VAL A 15 -3.81 1.69 10.91
N GLY A 16 -3.19 1.97 12.06
CA GLY A 16 -2.32 3.13 12.27
C GLY A 16 -1.10 3.12 11.37
N VAL A 17 -0.41 1.98 11.23
CA VAL A 17 0.75 1.84 10.34
C VAL A 17 0.34 2.00 8.88
N ILE A 18 -0.76 1.39 8.46
CA ILE A 18 -1.27 1.52 7.09
C ILE A 18 -1.66 2.98 6.81
N ALA A 19 -2.42 3.62 7.71
CA ALA A 19 -2.82 5.02 7.57
C ALA A 19 -1.61 5.96 7.57
N PHE A 20 -0.60 5.70 8.40
CA PHE A 20 0.64 6.48 8.43
C PHE A 20 1.37 6.45 7.09
N VAL A 21 1.52 5.25 6.50
CA VAL A 21 2.13 5.08 5.17
C VAL A 21 1.29 5.76 4.08
N VAL A 22 -0.04 5.61 4.13
CA VAL A 22 -0.95 6.23 3.14
C VAL A 22 -0.95 7.75 3.24
N VAL A 23 -0.93 8.33 4.45
CA VAL A 23 -0.91 9.78 4.66
C VAL A 23 0.44 10.38 4.24
N LEU A 24 1.55 9.71 4.56
CA LEU A 24 2.87 10.11 4.07
C LEU A 24 2.96 10.08 2.54
N ARG A 25 2.34 9.07 1.90
CA ARG A 25 2.34 8.92 0.43
C ARG A 25 1.30 9.81 -0.27
N GLY A 26 0.20 10.12 0.42
CA GLY A 26 -0.90 10.97 -0.06
C GLY A 26 -0.56 12.46 -0.02
N ARG A 27 0.31 12.89 0.90
CA ARG A 27 0.80 14.27 0.96
C ARG A 27 1.72 14.66 -0.22
N SER A 28 2.15 13.69 -1.03
CA SER A 28 2.87 13.92 -2.29
C SER A 28 1.97 13.90 -3.53
N ARG A 29 0.64 13.76 -3.39
CA ARG A 29 -0.29 13.70 -4.53
C ARG A 29 -1.17 14.93 -4.74
N ASP A 30 -1.06 15.94 -3.88
CA ASP A 30 -1.55 17.29 -4.17
C ASP A 30 -0.42 18.13 -4.75
N ASP A 31 -0.07 17.85 -6.00
CA ASP A 31 0.21 18.95 -6.91
C ASP A 31 -0.09 18.48 -8.34
N GLY A 32 -1.26 18.90 -8.80
CA GLY A 32 -1.82 18.49 -10.05
C GLY A 32 -0.91 18.80 -11.24
N ARG A 33 -0.74 17.83 -12.14
CA ARG A 33 -0.84 18.03 -13.58
C ARG A 33 -0.52 16.71 -14.28
N LYS A 34 -1.50 16.23 -15.05
CA LYS A 34 -1.31 15.99 -16.48
C LYS A 34 -0.13 15.05 -16.84
N ARG A 35 -0.47 13.78 -17.08
CA ARG A 35 0.10 12.96 -18.18
C ARG A 35 1.62 12.72 -18.08
N SER A 36 2.05 11.73 -17.29
CA SER A 36 3.37 11.11 -17.45
C SER A 36 3.37 9.70 -16.82
N THR A 37 3.51 8.70 -17.69
CA THR A 37 3.94 7.32 -17.40
C THR A 37 2.90 6.36 -16.79
N PRO A 38 2.28 5.48 -17.62
CA PRO A 38 1.46 4.35 -17.17
C PRO A 38 2.14 3.44 -16.14
N ASP A 39 3.48 3.42 -16.13
CA ASP A 39 4.28 2.55 -15.28
C ASP A 39 4.24 2.94 -13.78
N ILE A 40 4.26 4.25 -13.47
CA ILE A 40 4.19 4.74 -12.09
C ILE A 40 2.82 4.44 -11.46
N ASP A 41 1.74 4.51 -12.26
CA ASP A 41 0.41 4.11 -11.83
C ASP A 41 0.27 2.57 -11.70
N ALA A 42 0.87 1.80 -12.62
CA ALA A 42 0.86 0.34 -12.55
C ALA A 42 1.59 -0.20 -11.31
N LEU A 43 2.77 0.35 -11.00
CA LEU A 43 3.51 0.05 -9.77
C LEU A 43 2.73 0.47 -8.52
N GLY A 44 2.07 1.63 -8.54
CA GLY A 44 1.21 2.08 -7.45
C GLY A 44 0.02 1.15 -7.19
N ILE A 45 -0.61 0.62 -8.24
CA ILE A 45 -1.69 -0.36 -8.14
C ILE A 45 -1.16 -1.70 -7.61
N LEU A 46 0.03 -2.13 -8.06
CA LEU A 46 0.67 -3.36 -7.62
C LEU A 46 1.03 -3.31 -6.12
N ASP A 47 1.66 -2.22 -5.67
CA ASP A 47 1.94 -1.94 -4.26
C ASP A 47 0.67 -1.97 -3.41
N ALA A 48 -0.41 -1.37 -3.91
CA ALA A 48 -1.68 -1.32 -3.21
C ALA A 48 -2.31 -2.72 -3.07
N ARG A 49 -2.19 -3.59 -4.07
CA ARG A 49 -2.66 -4.99 -4.03
C ARG A 49 -1.87 -5.82 -3.02
N TYR A 50 -0.55 -5.65 -2.98
CA TYR A 50 0.32 -6.31 -2.00
C TYR A 50 0.00 -5.88 -0.57
N ALA A 51 -0.19 -4.56 -0.36
CA ALA A 51 -0.56 -4.03 0.95
C ALA A 51 -1.95 -4.48 1.41
N ARG A 52 -2.87 -4.77 0.47
CA ARG A 52 -4.17 -5.39 0.75
C ARG A 52 -4.08 -6.90 1.01
N GLY A 53 -2.92 -7.52 0.81
CA GLY A 53 -2.73 -8.96 0.90
C GLY A 53 -3.41 -9.75 -0.23
N GLU A 54 -3.77 -9.09 -1.33
CA GLU A 54 -4.41 -9.71 -2.50
C GLU A 54 -3.40 -10.51 -3.36
N ILE A 55 -2.11 -10.21 -3.20
CA ILE A 55 -1.01 -10.89 -3.89
C ILE A 55 0.10 -11.21 -2.89
N ASP A 56 0.77 -12.33 -3.11
CA ASP A 56 1.93 -12.72 -2.30
C ASP A 56 3.17 -11.90 -2.68
N SER A 57 4.15 -11.85 -1.77
CA SER A 57 5.46 -11.27 -1.96
C SER A 57 6.20 -11.79 -3.21
N GLU A 58 6.05 -13.06 -3.54
CA GLU A 58 6.68 -13.66 -4.73
C GLU A 58 6.04 -13.13 -6.03
N GLU A 59 4.71 -12.99 -6.03
CA GLU A 59 3.96 -12.44 -7.16
C GLU A 59 4.21 -10.94 -7.34
N TYR A 60 4.32 -10.20 -6.23
CA TYR A 60 4.68 -8.79 -6.23
C TYR A 60 6.05 -8.55 -6.89
N LYS A 61 7.07 -9.32 -6.49
CA LYS A 61 8.43 -9.20 -7.05
C LYS A 61 8.46 -9.47 -8.55
N LYS A 62 7.76 -10.52 -9.00
CA LYS A 62 7.70 -10.89 -10.42
C LYS A 62 7.08 -9.79 -11.26
N ARG A 63 5.89 -9.32 -10.87
CA ARG A 63 5.17 -8.26 -11.59
C ARG A 63 5.90 -6.92 -11.55
N ARG A 64 6.61 -6.62 -10.45
CA ARG A 64 7.45 -5.42 -10.33
C ARG A 64 8.64 -5.47 -11.29
N ALA A 65 9.29 -6.62 -11.42
CA ALA A 65 10.39 -6.81 -12.37
C ALA A 65 9.94 -6.73 -13.83
N ASP A 66 8.71 -7.18 -14.12
CA ASP A 66 8.12 -7.08 -15.46
C ASP A 66 7.78 -5.63 -15.85
N LEU A 67 7.47 -4.75 -14.88
CA LEU A 67 7.18 -3.33 -15.11
C LEU A 67 8.47 -2.49 -15.23
N ASP A 68 9.56 -2.91 -14.58
CA ASP A 68 10.85 -2.21 -14.64
C ASP A 68 11.62 -2.43 -15.96
N ARG A 69 11.08 -3.24 -16.88
CA ARG A 69 11.73 -3.67 -18.14
C ARG A 69 11.20 -2.93 -19.37
#